data_AF-A0AAJ5JQG0-F1
#
_entry.id   AF-A0AAJ5JQG0-F1
#
_cell.length_a   1.000
_cell.length_b   1.000
_cell.length_c   1.000
_cell.angle_alpha   90.00
_cell.angle_beta   90.00
_cell.angle_gamma   90.00
#
_symmetry.space_group_name_H-M   'P 1'
#
loop_
_entity.id
_entity.type
_entity.pdbx_description
1 polymer ?
#
loop_
_entity_poly.entity_id
_entity_poly.type
_entity_poly.pdbx_seq_one_letter_code
_entity_poly.pdbx_strand_id
1 'polypeptide(L)'
;MNKIKEARQLRKISQKELANLLGITQQSVSYYENGSRTPDDAMWEKISEVLSVRTEYLQGNTDDPYGWELLEERTNLNREEIKEEIERMKKFNHVIGDVNDSLNVIDQAVNNLLGNGNTDRAILDNTALQLSKLKDELNEKYVDPKKELSNKTSGNNDLKIIHGRINKTELVYDDLNIDAYIKALEILSNARKEILKISDDLSLD
;
A
#
# COMPACT_ATOMS: atom_id res chain seq x y z
N MET A 1 -28.50 -4.32 15.90
CA MET A 1 -27.74 -5.33 16.67
C MET A 1 -26.37 -5.43 16.02
N ASN A 2 -25.29 -5.54 16.80
CA ASN A 2 -23.95 -5.71 16.21
C ASN A 2 -23.78 -7.13 15.66
N LYS A 3 -22.74 -7.32 14.83
CA LYS A 3 -22.44 -8.59 14.13
C LYS A 3 -21.12 -9.24 14.55
N ILE A 4 -20.63 -8.96 15.75
CA ILE A 4 -19.34 -9.46 16.23
C ILE A 4 -19.36 -11.00 16.29
N LYS A 5 -20.48 -11.57 16.75
CA LYS A 5 -20.63 -13.02 16.87
C LYS A 5 -20.63 -13.70 15.51
N GLU A 6 -21.37 -13.14 14.55
CA GLU A 6 -21.44 -13.63 13.17
C GLU A 6 -20.04 -13.56 12.53
N ALA A 7 -19.34 -12.43 12.64
CA ALA A 7 -17.98 -12.27 12.13
C ALA A 7 -16.99 -13.27 12.76
N ARG A 8 -17.08 -13.48 14.07
CA ARG A 8 -16.24 -14.46 14.77
C ARG A 8 -16.49 -15.88 14.28
N GLN A 9 -17.76 -16.25 14.08
CA GLN A 9 -18.14 -17.55 13.55
C GLN A 9 -17.70 -17.73 12.10
N LEU A 10 -17.75 -16.67 11.29
CA LEU A 10 -17.23 -16.65 9.92
C LEU A 10 -15.72 -16.96 9.89
N ARG A 11 -14.96 -16.38 10.82
CA ARG A 11 -13.54 -16.69 11.06
C ARG A 11 -13.28 -18.03 11.75
N LYS A 12 -14.33 -18.75 12.18
CA LYS A 12 -14.26 -20.06 12.84
C LYS A 12 -13.43 -20.10 14.14
N ILE A 13 -13.40 -18.99 14.88
CA ILE A 13 -12.72 -18.93 16.18
C ILE A 13 -13.73 -18.85 17.34
N SER A 14 -13.31 -19.27 18.53
CA SER A 14 -14.07 -19.21 19.78
C SER A 14 -14.00 -17.81 20.43
N GLN A 15 -14.92 -17.51 21.34
CA GLN A 15 -14.86 -16.25 22.11
C GLN A 15 -13.55 -16.12 22.90
N LYS A 16 -12.98 -17.23 23.37
CA LYS A 16 -11.71 -17.27 24.10
C LYS A 16 -10.54 -16.90 23.18
N GLU A 17 -10.52 -17.44 21.95
CA GLU A 17 -9.49 -17.10 20.96
C GLU A 17 -9.59 -15.63 20.54
N LEU A 18 -10.81 -15.13 20.27
CA LEU A 18 -11.01 -13.72 19.97
C LEU A 18 -10.53 -12.83 21.14
N ALA A 19 -10.85 -13.20 22.38
CA ALA A 19 -10.40 -12.46 23.56
C ALA A 19 -8.87 -12.41 23.68
N ASN A 20 -8.19 -13.54 23.41
CA ASN A 20 -6.74 -13.62 23.39
C ASN A 20 -6.12 -12.71 22.32
N LEU A 21 -6.68 -12.70 21.11
CA LEU A 21 -6.21 -11.86 19.99
C LEU A 21 -6.41 -10.37 20.29
N LEU A 22 -7.53 -10.02 20.96
CA LEU A 22 -7.83 -8.66 21.35
C LEU A 22 -7.09 -8.20 22.62
N GLY A 23 -6.52 -9.12 23.40
CA GLY A 23 -5.90 -8.81 24.69
C GLY A 23 -6.91 -8.42 25.78
N ILE A 24 -8.11 -9.00 25.74
CA ILE A 24 -9.20 -8.73 26.70
C ILE A 24 -9.72 -10.03 27.31
N THR A 25 -10.70 -9.94 28.23
CA THR A 25 -11.32 -11.13 28.82
C THR A 25 -12.38 -11.74 27.91
N GLN A 26 -12.58 -13.06 27.99
CA GLN A 26 -13.67 -13.75 27.28
C GLN A 26 -15.04 -13.17 27.64
N GLN A 27 -15.22 -12.75 28.89
CA GLN A 27 -16.44 -12.09 29.36
C GLN A 27 -16.68 -10.77 28.63
N SER A 28 -15.63 -9.98 28.36
CA SER A 28 -15.74 -8.74 27.59
C SER A 28 -16.22 -9.01 26.16
N VAL A 29 -15.68 -10.03 25.49
CA VAL A 29 -16.17 -10.49 24.18
C VAL A 29 -17.64 -10.88 24.25
N SER A 30 -18.05 -11.66 25.26
CA SER A 30 -19.45 -12.03 25.43
C SER A 30 -20.37 -10.83 25.63
N TYR A 31 -19.94 -9.81 26.39
CA TYR A 31 -20.70 -8.57 26.59
C TYR A 31 -20.81 -7.74 25.32
N TYR A 32 -19.77 -7.74 24.48
CA TYR A 32 -19.85 -7.11 23.17
C TYR A 32 -20.82 -7.86 22.25
N GLU A 33 -20.67 -9.18 22.11
CA GLU A 33 -21.52 -10.00 21.23
C GLU A 33 -23.01 -9.97 21.59
N ASN A 34 -23.35 -9.83 22.86
CA ASN A 34 -24.75 -9.78 23.30
C ASN A 34 -25.30 -8.34 23.44
N GLY A 35 -24.49 -7.33 23.15
CA GLY A 35 -24.87 -5.91 23.23
C GLY A 35 -25.00 -5.35 24.65
N SER A 36 -24.58 -6.09 25.69
CA SER A 36 -24.55 -5.57 27.07
C SER A 36 -23.48 -4.48 27.26
N ARG A 37 -22.47 -4.46 26.40
CA ARG A 37 -21.46 -3.40 26.32
C ARG A 37 -21.20 -3.06 24.86
N THR A 38 -20.91 -1.80 24.58
CA THR A 38 -20.49 -1.35 23.25
C THR A 38 -18.96 -1.18 23.25
N PRO A 39 -18.24 -1.72 22.25
CA PRO A 39 -16.84 -1.37 21.98
C PRO A 39 -16.70 0.15 21.74
N ASP A 40 -15.57 0.72 22.14
CA ASP A 40 -15.18 2.06 21.68
C ASP A 40 -14.60 2.00 20.26
N ASP A 41 -14.32 3.15 19.66
CA ASP A 41 -13.87 3.24 18.26
C ASP A 41 -12.58 2.43 18.01
N ALA A 42 -11.61 2.53 18.93
CA ALA A 42 -10.36 1.78 18.84
C ALA A 42 -10.58 0.26 18.95
N MET A 43 -11.51 -0.18 19.80
CA MET A 43 -11.85 -1.60 19.91
C MET A 43 -12.63 -2.08 18.69
N TRP A 44 -13.49 -1.25 18.08
CA TRP A 44 -14.16 -1.59 16.82
C TRP A 44 -13.15 -1.86 15.70
N GLU A 45 -12.18 -0.97 15.53
CA GLU A 45 -11.09 -1.14 14.56
C GLU A 45 -10.31 -2.42 14.85
N LYS A 46 -9.92 -2.66 16.10
CA LYS A 46 -9.18 -3.88 16.47
C LYS A 46 -9.98 -5.16 16.22
N ILE A 47 -11.29 -5.16 16.48
CA ILE A 47 -12.16 -6.30 16.17
C ILE A 47 -12.28 -6.49 14.65
N SER A 48 -12.39 -5.40 13.88
CA SER A 48 -12.41 -5.42 12.41
C SER A 48 -11.15 -6.06 11.84
N GLU A 49 -9.98 -5.66 12.33
CA GLU A 49 -8.68 -6.22 11.94
C GLU A 49 -8.57 -7.71 12.26
N VAL A 50 -8.87 -8.09 13.52
CA VAL A 50 -8.75 -9.49 13.96
C VAL A 50 -9.73 -10.41 13.24
N LEU A 51 -10.95 -9.93 12.98
CA LEU A 51 -11.98 -10.73 12.31
C LEU A 51 -11.92 -10.61 10.78
N SER A 52 -11.10 -9.72 10.23
CA SER A 52 -10.98 -9.42 8.80
C SER A 52 -12.32 -9.20 8.11
N VAL A 53 -13.11 -8.31 8.70
CA VAL A 53 -14.38 -7.84 8.14
C VAL A 53 -14.46 -6.35 8.36
N ARG A 54 -15.27 -5.65 7.55
CA ARG A 54 -15.44 -4.20 7.68
C ARG A 54 -16.08 -3.80 8.99
N THR A 55 -15.64 -2.67 9.55
CA THR A 55 -16.24 -2.08 10.76
C THR A 55 -17.74 -1.84 10.60
N GLU A 56 -18.20 -1.40 9.43
CA GLU A 56 -19.61 -1.14 9.16
C GLU A 56 -20.45 -2.43 9.23
N TYR A 57 -19.89 -3.57 8.82
CA TYR A 57 -20.54 -4.86 9.00
C TYR A 57 -20.64 -5.22 10.48
N LEU A 58 -19.55 -5.07 11.24
CA LEU A 58 -19.53 -5.35 12.68
C LEU A 58 -20.54 -4.51 13.45
N GLN A 59 -20.69 -3.24 13.08
CA GLN A 59 -21.66 -2.34 13.69
C GLN A 59 -23.11 -2.64 13.27
N GLY A 60 -23.30 -3.50 12.25
CA GLY A 60 -24.61 -3.88 11.72
C GLY A 60 -25.20 -2.89 10.72
N ASN A 61 -24.37 -2.02 10.15
CA ASN A 61 -24.78 -1.02 9.14
C ASN A 61 -24.87 -1.62 7.73
N THR A 62 -24.34 -2.82 7.52
CA THR A 62 -24.42 -3.57 6.26
C THR A 62 -24.50 -5.08 6.49
N ASP A 63 -25.07 -5.81 5.54
CA ASP A 63 -25.03 -7.28 5.45
C ASP A 63 -23.79 -7.81 4.70
N ASP A 64 -22.98 -6.91 4.15
CA ASP A 64 -21.79 -7.26 3.39
C ASP A 64 -20.53 -7.14 4.25
N PRO A 65 -19.94 -8.27 4.71
CA PRO A 65 -18.75 -8.25 5.57
C PRO A 65 -17.50 -7.71 4.88
N TYR A 66 -17.44 -7.75 3.56
CA TYR A 66 -16.24 -7.43 2.79
C TYR A 66 -16.43 -6.21 1.87
N GLY A 67 -17.66 -5.74 1.69
CA GLY A 67 -17.97 -4.59 0.86
C GLY A 67 -17.88 -4.86 -0.65
N TRP A 68 -18.25 -6.07 -1.08
CA TRP A 68 -18.37 -6.46 -2.49
C TRP A 68 -19.12 -5.43 -3.32
N GLU A 69 -20.28 -4.95 -2.89
CA GLU A 69 -21.07 -3.98 -3.67
C GLU A 69 -20.27 -2.69 -3.95
N LEU A 70 -19.60 -2.17 -2.93
CA LEU A 70 -18.75 -0.99 -3.03
C LEU A 70 -17.47 -1.25 -3.85
N LEU A 71 -16.94 -2.47 -3.82
CA LEU A 71 -15.79 -2.86 -4.64
C LEU A 71 -16.17 -2.91 -6.12
N GLU A 72 -17.30 -3.56 -6.44
CA GLU A 72 -17.82 -3.65 -7.81
C GLU A 72 -18.06 -2.26 -8.40
N GLU A 73 -18.71 -1.35 -7.66
CA GLU A 73 -18.96 0.04 -8.08
C GLU A 73 -17.66 0.80 -8.39
N ARG A 74 -16.63 0.63 -7.54
CA ARG A 74 -15.38 1.41 -7.65
C ARG A 74 -14.40 0.87 -8.68
N THR A 75 -14.45 -0.42 -8.97
CA THR A 75 -13.43 -1.11 -9.77
C THR A 75 -13.95 -1.66 -11.08
N ASN A 76 -15.27 -1.79 -11.23
CA ASN A 76 -15.95 -2.53 -12.30
C ASN A 76 -15.53 -4.02 -12.39
N LEU A 77 -14.84 -4.56 -11.38
CA LEU A 77 -14.55 -5.99 -11.28
C LEU A 77 -15.72 -6.67 -10.60
N ASN A 78 -16.18 -7.80 -11.14
CA ASN A 78 -17.24 -8.57 -10.48
C ASN A 78 -16.67 -9.51 -9.40
N ARG A 79 -17.53 -9.91 -8.47
CA ARG A 79 -17.17 -10.80 -7.37
C ARG A 79 -16.55 -12.13 -7.82
N GLU A 80 -17.00 -12.70 -8.92
CA GLU A 80 -16.53 -13.98 -9.43
C GLU A 80 -15.08 -13.87 -9.94
N GLU A 81 -14.74 -12.81 -10.68
CA GLU A 81 -13.37 -12.52 -11.11
C GLU A 81 -12.41 -12.41 -9.93
N ILE A 82 -12.82 -11.67 -8.89
CA ILE A 82 -12.00 -11.51 -7.68
C ILE A 82 -11.78 -12.86 -6.99
N LYS A 83 -12.82 -13.71 -6.90
CA LYS A 83 -12.69 -15.06 -6.30
C LYS A 83 -11.76 -15.95 -7.12
N GLU A 84 -11.85 -15.94 -8.44
CA GLU A 84 -10.96 -16.70 -9.32
C GLU A 84 -9.50 -16.29 -9.13
N GLU A 85 -9.26 -14.98 -9.00
CA GLU A 85 -7.92 -14.45 -8.71
C GLU A 85 -7.41 -14.86 -7.32
N ILE A 86 -8.27 -14.84 -6.29
CA ILE A 86 -7.92 -15.33 -4.95
C ILE A 86 -7.51 -16.81 -5.00
N GLU A 87 -8.27 -17.64 -5.73
CA GLU A 87 -7.95 -19.07 -5.86
C GLU A 87 -6.65 -19.29 -6.64
N ARG A 88 -6.41 -18.50 -7.70
CA ARG A 88 -5.12 -18.48 -8.39
C ARG A 88 -3.99 -18.13 -7.43
N MET A 89 -4.11 -17.03 -6.68
CA MET A 89 -3.09 -16.60 -5.72
C MET A 89 -2.79 -17.66 -4.68
N LYS A 90 -3.82 -18.29 -4.09
CA LYS A 90 -3.66 -19.38 -3.11
C LYS A 90 -2.99 -20.60 -3.74
N LYS A 91 -3.39 -21.00 -4.94
CA LYS A 91 -2.82 -22.14 -5.67
C LYS A 91 -1.32 -21.99 -5.89
N PHE A 92 -0.85 -20.77 -6.15
CA PHE A 92 0.58 -20.49 -6.37
C PHE A 92 1.31 -19.96 -5.13
N ASN A 93 0.67 -19.90 -3.96
CA ASN A 93 1.23 -19.31 -2.73
C ASN A 93 1.69 -17.85 -2.91
N HIS A 94 0.94 -17.06 -3.68
CA HIS A 94 1.21 -15.64 -3.97
C HIS A 94 0.45 -14.67 -3.05
N VAL A 95 -0.10 -15.16 -1.93
CA VAL A 95 -0.72 -14.31 -0.92
C VAL A 95 0.36 -13.76 0.01
N ILE A 96 0.41 -12.45 0.17
CA ILE A 96 1.31 -11.78 1.12
C ILE A 96 0.56 -11.62 2.46
N GLY A 97 1.21 -11.95 3.59
CA GLY A 97 0.60 -11.83 4.92
C GLY A 97 -0.26 -13.04 5.34
N ASP A 98 -1.28 -12.82 6.17
CA ASP A 98 -2.18 -13.90 6.60
C ASP A 98 -3.16 -14.29 5.48
N VAL A 99 -3.06 -15.53 5.01
CA VAL A 99 -3.95 -16.10 4.00
C VAL A 99 -5.41 -16.23 4.46
N ASN A 100 -5.65 -16.16 5.77
CA ASN A 100 -7.00 -16.20 6.33
C ASN A 100 -7.61 -14.80 6.49
N ASP A 101 -6.81 -13.74 6.35
CA ASP A 101 -7.29 -12.37 6.31
C ASP A 101 -8.01 -12.09 5.00
N SER A 102 -9.34 -12.24 5.05
CA SER A 102 -10.19 -12.14 3.87
C SER A 102 -10.14 -10.74 3.24
N LEU A 103 -10.05 -9.67 4.03
CA LEU A 103 -9.92 -8.31 3.49
C LEU A 103 -8.58 -8.13 2.79
N ASN A 104 -7.47 -8.50 3.44
CA ASN A 104 -6.14 -8.46 2.83
C ASN A 104 -6.04 -9.27 1.52
N VAL A 105 -6.62 -10.47 1.51
CA VAL A 105 -6.63 -11.35 0.33
C VAL A 105 -7.49 -10.76 -0.80
N ILE A 106 -8.65 -10.19 -0.48
CA ILE A 106 -9.51 -9.50 -1.45
C ILE A 106 -8.79 -8.27 -2.03
N ASP A 107 -8.20 -7.45 -1.17
CA ASP A 107 -7.47 -6.25 -1.60
C ASP A 107 -6.31 -6.59 -2.53
N GLN A 108 -5.55 -7.65 -2.24
CA GLN A 108 -4.50 -8.12 -3.13
C GLN A 108 -5.03 -8.61 -4.48
N ALA A 109 -6.12 -9.40 -4.48
CA ALA A 109 -6.72 -9.89 -5.72
C ALA A 109 -7.24 -8.74 -6.60
N VAL A 110 -7.92 -7.76 -5.99
CA VAL A 110 -8.37 -6.55 -6.68
C VAL A 110 -7.18 -5.80 -7.28
N ASN A 111 -6.11 -5.58 -6.51
CA ASN A 111 -4.92 -4.91 -7.02
C ASN A 111 -4.26 -5.69 -8.17
N ASN A 112 -4.20 -7.02 -8.11
CA ASN A 112 -3.68 -7.86 -9.19
C ASN A 112 -4.49 -7.68 -10.48
N LEU A 113 -5.82 -7.73 -10.39
CA LEU A 113 -6.75 -7.57 -11.53
C LEU A 113 -6.69 -6.16 -12.13
N LEU A 114 -6.45 -5.15 -11.31
CA LEU A 114 -6.23 -3.77 -11.76
C LEU A 114 -4.81 -3.52 -12.29
N GLY A 115 -3.94 -4.54 -12.32
CA GLY A 115 -2.56 -4.42 -12.78
C GLY A 115 -1.62 -3.67 -11.82
N ASN A 116 -2.05 -3.47 -10.56
CA ASN A 116 -1.30 -2.77 -9.51
C ASN A 116 -0.77 -3.71 -8.40
N GLY A 117 -1.02 -5.02 -8.52
CA GLY A 117 -0.71 -6.00 -7.49
C GLY A 117 0.63 -6.74 -7.68
N ASN A 118 0.67 -8.04 -7.42
CA ASN A 118 1.85 -8.89 -7.57
C ASN A 118 1.90 -9.55 -8.96
N THR A 119 1.68 -8.76 -10.01
CA THR A 119 1.94 -9.18 -11.40
C THR A 119 3.39 -8.85 -11.76
N ASP A 120 3.97 -9.53 -12.75
CA ASP A 120 5.36 -9.27 -13.16
C ASP A 120 5.58 -7.78 -13.48
N ARG A 121 4.64 -7.19 -14.24
CA ARG A 121 4.64 -5.75 -14.56
C ARG A 121 4.58 -4.88 -13.30
N ALA A 122 3.62 -5.11 -12.42
CA ALA A 122 3.44 -4.30 -11.22
C ALA A 122 4.62 -4.41 -10.24
N ILE A 123 5.22 -5.59 -10.12
CA ILE A 123 6.44 -5.82 -9.32
C ILE A 123 7.60 -4.98 -9.89
N LEU A 124 7.79 -5.00 -11.21
CA LEU A 124 8.85 -4.22 -11.86
C LEU A 124 8.59 -2.72 -11.77
N ASP A 125 7.35 -2.28 -12.01
CA ASP A 125 6.95 -0.87 -11.88
C ASP A 125 7.13 -0.35 -10.45
N ASN A 126 6.76 -1.15 -9.45
CA ASN A 126 7.00 -0.82 -8.03
C ASN A 126 8.50 -0.75 -7.72
N THR A 127 9.29 -1.69 -8.22
CA THR A 127 10.75 -1.68 -8.05
C THR A 127 11.36 -0.41 -8.66
N ALA A 128 10.93 -0.02 -9.87
CA ALA A 128 11.34 1.21 -10.51
C ALA A 128 10.92 2.46 -9.71
N LEU A 129 9.76 2.45 -9.07
CA LEU A 129 9.31 3.51 -8.17
C LEU A 129 10.21 3.59 -6.92
N GLN A 130 10.57 2.46 -6.30
CA GLN A 130 11.47 2.42 -5.14
C GLN A 130 12.85 2.99 -5.48
N LEU A 131 13.39 2.66 -6.65
CA LEU A 131 14.66 3.26 -7.13
C LEU A 131 14.55 4.78 -7.32
N SER A 132 13.39 5.29 -7.74
CA SER A 132 13.17 6.75 -7.80
C SER A 132 13.17 7.37 -6.41
N LYS A 133 12.49 6.76 -5.44
CA LYS A 133 12.47 7.24 -4.05
C LYS A 133 13.87 7.27 -3.44
N LEU A 134 14.64 6.20 -3.62
CA LEU A 134 16.03 6.14 -3.15
C LEU A 134 16.91 7.23 -3.79
N LYS A 135 16.69 7.52 -5.07
CA LYS A 135 17.36 8.63 -5.75
C LYS A 135 16.97 9.99 -5.15
N ASP A 136 15.71 10.17 -4.80
CA ASP A 136 15.21 11.41 -4.19
C ASP A 136 15.77 11.59 -2.77
N GLU A 137 15.76 10.53 -1.95
CA GLU A 137 16.44 10.50 -0.64
C GLU A 137 17.93 10.83 -0.76
N LEU A 138 18.62 10.28 -1.78
CA LEU A 138 20.02 10.60 -2.03
C LEU A 138 20.21 12.08 -2.39
N ASN A 139 19.35 12.66 -3.23
CA ASN A 139 19.40 14.08 -3.55
C ASN A 139 19.24 14.92 -2.26
N GLU A 140 18.28 14.60 -1.39
CA GLU A 140 18.04 15.33 -0.14
C GLU A 140 19.25 15.33 0.81
N LYS A 141 20.08 14.29 0.77
CA LYS A 141 21.28 14.19 1.62
C LYS A 141 22.50 14.89 1.04
N TYR A 142 22.61 14.97 -0.29
CA TYR A 142 23.76 15.57 -0.96
C TYR A 142 23.57 17.04 -1.30
N VAL A 143 22.35 17.47 -1.62
CA VAL A 143 22.04 18.84 -2.04
C VAL A 143 21.97 19.76 -0.83
N ASP A 144 22.71 20.87 -0.87
CA ASP A 144 22.62 21.98 0.07
C ASP A 144 21.41 22.88 -0.30
N PRO A 145 20.36 22.93 0.53
CA PRO A 145 19.18 23.75 0.27
C PRO A 145 19.50 25.24 0.11
N LYS A 146 20.59 25.75 0.74
CA LYS A 146 20.99 27.16 0.63
C LYS A 146 21.49 27.49 -0.78
N LYS A 147 22.23 26.57 -1.40
CA LYS A 147 22.72 26.69 -2.79
C LYS A 147 21.60 26.53 -3.80
N GLU A 148 20.58 25.72 -3.47
CA GLU A 148 19.39 25.57 -4.29
C GLU A 148 18.54 26.86 -4.35
N LEU A 149 18.41 27.57 -3.22
CA LEU A 149 17.65 28.81 -3.10
C LEU A 149 18.34 30.02 -3.77
N SER A 150 19.67 30.12 -3.68
CA SER A 150 20.43 31.18 -4.34
C SER A 150 20.33 31.11 -5.88
N ASN A 151 20.23 29.89 -6.43
CA ASN A 151 20.04 29.69 -7.86
C ASN A 151 18.60 30.00 -8.32
N LYS A 152 17.59 29.85 -7.46
CA LYS A 152 16.20 30.25 -7.75
C LYS A 152 15.99 31.77 -7.74
N THR A 153 16.80 32.52 -7.01
CA THR A 153 16.65 33.99 -6.84
C THR A 153 17.44 34.83 -7.85
N SER A 154 18.32 34.22 -8.65
CA SER A 154 19.12 34.92 -9.67
C SER A 154 18.38 35.18 -10.99
N GLY A 155 17.04 35.27 -10.97
CA GLY A 155 16.19 35.53 -12.13
C GLY A 155 15.28 36.73 -11.91
N ASN A 156 15.84 37.95 -11.93
CA ASN A 156 15.05 39.16 -12.12
C ASN A 156 15.27 39.75 -13.52
N ASN A 157 14.15 39.87 -14.24
CA ASN A 157 13.86 40.79 -15.34
C ASN A 157 14.46 40.53 -16.73
N ASP A 158 14.23 39.35 -17.31
CA ASP A 158 13.73 39.25 -18.69
C ASP A 158 13.33 37.79 -18.97
N LEU A 159 12.17 37.61 -19.61
CA LEU A 159 11.67 36.31 -20.08
C LEU A 159 12.67 35.65 -21.04
N LYS A 160 13.64 34.91 -20.48
CA LYS A 160 14.41 33.92 -21.22
C LYS A 160 13.85 32.56 -20.85
N ILE A 161 13.34 31.85 -21.84
CA ILE A 161 13.04 30.43 -21.76
C ILE A 161 14.37 29.73 -21.44
N ILE A 162 14.64 29.43 -20.17
CA ILE A 162 15.85 28.70 -19.77
C ILE A 162 15.59 27.21 -20.00
N HIS A 163 15.95 26.74 -21.20
CA HIS A 163 16.27 25.34 -21.47
C HIS A 163 17.64 24.92 -20.87
N GLY A 164 18.11 25.61 -19.83
CA GLY A 164 19.41 25.38 -19.20
C GLY A 164 19.30 24.39 -18.06
N ARG A 165 19.87 23.19 -18.23
CA ARG A 165 20.14 22.22 -17.16
C ARG A 165 20.85 22.96 -16.01
N ILE A 166 20.20 23.10 -14.86
CA ILE A 166 20.90 23.42 -13.62
C ILE A 166 21.97 22.34 -13.44
N ASN A 167 23.25 22.73 -13.37
CA ASN A 167 24.30 21.78 -13.14
C ASN A 167 24.22 21.34 -11.68
N LYS A 168 23.58 20.19 -11.42
CA LYS A 168 23.38 19.63 -10.06
C LYS A 168 24.67 19.57 -9.25
N THR A 169 25.82 19.61 -9.91
CA THR A 169 27.16 19.68 -9.34
C THR A 169 27.37 20.88 -8.42
N GLU A 170 26.78 22.04 -8.71
CA GLU A 170 27.00 23.28 -7.93
C GLU A 170 26.10 23.37 -6.69
N LEU A 171 25.19 22.41 -6.53
CA LEU A 171 24.19 22.38 -5.47
C LEU A 171 24.56 21.47 -4.30
N VAL A 172 25.68 20.75 -4.37
CA VAL A 172 26.10 19.78 -3.34
C VAL A 172 26.80 20.48 -2.17
N TYR A 173 26.69 19.95 -0.95
CA TYR A 173 27.49 20.44 0.20
C TYR A 173 29.00 20.38 -0.09
N ASP A 174 29.75 21.40 0.36
CA ASP A 174 31.18 21.57 0.01
C ASP A 174 32.10 20.47 0.53
N ASP A 175 31.69 19.75 1.58
CA ASP A 175 32.44 18.67 2.22
C ASP A 175 32.12 17.27 1.65
N LEU A 176 31.20 17.19 0.70
CA LEU A 176 30.77 15.92 0.10
C LEU A 176 31.44 15.65 -1.25
N ASN A 177 31.66 14.36 -1.56
CA ASN A 177 32.27 13.95 -2.83
C ASN A 177 31.24 13.97 -3.96
N ILE A 178 31.37 14.97 -4.83
CA ILE A 178 30.50 15.21 -5.98
C ILE A 178 30.53 14.09 -7.02
N ASP A 179 31.70 13.50 -7.28
CA ASP A 179 31.84 12.44 -8.28
C ASP A 179 31.16 11.16 -7.81
N ALA A 180 31.23 10.85 -6.51
CA ALA A 180 30.54 9.74 -5.90
C ALA A 180 29.01 9.91 -6.00
N TYR A 181 28.51 11.12 -5.73
CA TYR A 181 27.09 11.47 -5.87
C TYR A 181 26.59 11.29 -7.31
N ILE A 182 27.30 11.84 -8.29
CA ILE A 182 26.91 11.75 -9.71
C ILE A 182 26.87 10.29 -10.16
N LYS A 183 27.90 9.50 -9.82
CA LYS A 183 27.94 8.07 -10.14
C LYS A 183 26.77 7.31 -9.51
N ALA A 184 26.45 7.60 -8.24
CA ALA A 184 25.31 6.97 -7.58
C ALA A 184 23.97 7.34 -8.24
N LEU A 185 23.77 8.61 -8.60
CA LEU A 185 22.57 9.03 -9.35
C LEU A 185 22.46 8.36 -10.71
N GLU A 186 23.57 8.22 -11.43
CA GLU A 186 23.61 7.56 -12.74
C GLU A 186 23.24 6.08 -12.60
N ILE A 187 23.82 5.37 -11.64
CA ILE A 187 23.51 3.96 -11.37
C ILE A 187 22.02 3.78 -11.08
N LEU A 188 21.45 4.57 -10.16
CA LEU A 188 20.03 4.48 -9.81
C LEU A 188 19.11 4.82 -10.99
N SER A 189 19.49 5.81 -11.79
CA SER A 189 18.71 6.23 -12.97
C SER A 189 18.74 5.17 -14.07
N ASN A 190 19.91 4.57 -14.33
CA ASN A 190 20.08 3.51 -15.32
C ASN A 190 19.35 2.24 -14.88
N ALA A 191 19.52 1.80 -13.63
CA ALA A 191 18.81 0.65 -13.09
C ALA A 191 17.28 0.82 -13.20
N ARG A 192 16.76 1.99 -12.82
CA ARG A 192 15.32 2.29 -12.97
C ARG A 192 14.88 2.21 -14.43
N LYS A 193 15.65 2.78 -15.35
CA LYS A 193 15.33 2.77 -16.79
C LYS A 193 15.31 1.35 -17.36
N GLU A 194 16.28 0.52 -16.99
CA GLU A 194 16.37 -0.86 -17.45
C GLU A 194 15.21 -1.70 -16.92
N ILE A 195 14.84 -1.54 -15.65
CA ILE A 195 13.68 -2.24 -15.07
C ILE A 195 12.37 -1.83 -15.75
N LEU A 196 12.16 -0.53 -15.99
CA LEU A 196 10.98 -0.06 -16.72
C LEU A 196 10.92 -0.62 -18.13
N LYS A 197 12.07 -0.72 -18.82
CA LYS A 197 12.13 -1.34 -20.14
C LYS A 197 11.66 -2.79 -20.09
N ILE A 198 12.13 -3.58 -19.12
CA ILE A 198 11.67 -4.97 -18.94
C ILE A 198 10.16 -4.99 -18.68
N SER A 199 9.65 -4.10 -17.83
CA SER A 199 8.22 -3.98 -17.51
C SER A 199 7.36 -3.68 -18.75
N ASP A 200 7.81 -2.74 -19.59
CA ASP A 200 7.12 -2.38 -20.83
C ASP A 200 7.10 -3.54 -21.83
N ASP A 201 8.21 -4.29 -21.93
CA ASP A 201 8.37 -5.42 -22.84
C ASP A 201 7.48 -6.62 -22.47
N LEU A 202 7.01 -6.75 -21.22
CA LEU A 202 6.10 -7.84 -20.78
C LEU A 202 4.67 -7.75 -21.36
N SER A 203 4.30 -6.64 -22.00
CA SER A 203 2.94 -6.41 -22.49
C SER A 203 2.71 -6.80 -23.96
N LEU A 204 3.67 -7.50 -24.58
CA LEU A 204 3.67 -7.83 -26.01
C LEU A 204 3.31 -9.28 -26.38
N ASP A 205 2.90 -10.12 -25.42
CA ASP A 205 2.49 -11.52 -25.66
C ASP A 205 1.01 -11.79 -25.30
#